data_AF-A0A943ZDL7-F1
#
_entry.id   AF-A0A943ZDL7-F1
#
_cell.length_a   1.000
_cell.length_b   1.000
_cell.length_c   1.000
_cell.angle_alpha   90.00
_cell.angle_beta   90.00
_cell.angle_gamma   90.00
#
_symmetry.space_group_name_H-M   'P 1'
#
loop_
_entity.id
_entity.type
_entity.pdbx_description
1 polymer ?
#
loop_
_entity_poly.entity_id
_entity_poly.type
_entity_poly.pdbx_seq_one_letter_code
_entity_poly.pdbx_strand_id
1 'polypeptide(L)'
;MTKLPLLAGAFMMSTILSPIGAIDVNIPGADSKISKDAYINYQTTNPDIEKDVANYVETLKLTDKANGISKNKIEYAKAASIYRGQNYHNTVISIHDQYNQIRLSFPVAGQKSDYDIGRYKNPSRTIEDYRVLTNNGSLNLEIDYADFKDYDWRNTKIAYEKLTDKNVRDFFLDKAKQNPAKQISDIKGTIFSYPTLTYSTWDSMKIPHVENGKKTTLTIDTINFKFKDYNMRSPLYHVGFVYFDNTPVLNKVPTDKLLANYVLPSVQNLNELNQYSRIENLNGVQYRVPKDAIYIGEEKGTEYQDIRSYKKGDITFFVSTNNISKNPYARDLVVNGHYNFKINLDTFWNIYYSQPTSDYINYSVIWNNNIPGLSTHIYTPHKDNHILTFNSYDGTYSFTYIIFYPSFLHAEEVQKLRNMIEFFESTNNPNFKLKEHVLFPDTAFTVLQRIEN
;
A
#
# COMPACT_ATOMS: atom_id res chain seq x y z
N MET A 1 -34.30 -43.24 -4.60
CA MET A 1 -33.86 -42.79 -3.27
C MET A 1 -32.40 -43.19 -3.11
N THR A 2 -31.48 -42.25 -3.35
CA THR A 2 -30.07 -42.33 -2.94
C THR A 2 -29.56 -40.89 -3.00
N LYS A 3 -29.24 -40.36 -1.82
CA LYS A 3 -28.81 -38.97 -1.61
C LYS A 3 -27.37 -38.83 -2.15
N LEU A 4 -27.14 -37.88 -3.07
CA LEU A 4 -25.79 -37.45 -3.44
C LEU A 4 -25.34 -36.37 -2.44
N PRO A 5 -24.15 -36.48 -1.83
CA PRO A 5 -23.68 -35.53 -0.83
C PRO A 5 -23.11 -34.27 -1.50
N LEU A 6 -23.50 -33.10 -0.98
CA LEU A 6 -22.74 -31.86 -1.14
C LEU A 6 -21.37 -32.05 -0.46
N LEU A 7 -20.31 -32.20 -1.25
CA LEU A 7 -18.94 -32.05 -0.79
C LEU A 7 -18.21 -31.01 -1.64
N ALA A 8 -17.85 -29.92 -0.98
CA ALA A 8 -16.66 -29.09 -1.18
C ALA A 8 -16.00 -29.11 -2.56
N GLY A 9 -16.30 -28.08 -3.37
CA GLY A 9 -15.38 -27.62 -4.42
C GLY A 9 -14.24 -26.81 -3.80
N ALA A 10 -13.24 -27.51 -3.26
CA ALA A 10 -11.91 -26.94 -3.03
C ALA A 10 -11.09 -27.04 -4.33
N PHE A 11 -10.10 -26.13 -4.48
CA PHE A 11 -9.09 -25.99 -5.54
C PHE A 11 -9.52 -25.19 -6.79
N MET A 12 -8.77 -24.21 -7.31
CA MET A 12 -7.33 -23.90 -7.26
C MET A 12 -7.10 -22.37 -7.24
N MET A 13 -6.43 -21.84 -6.22
CA MET A 13 -5.59 -20.65 -6.37
C MET A 13 -4.21 -21.11 -5.90
N SER A 14 -3.20 -20.98 -6.77
CA SER A 14 -1.88 -21.56 -6.59
C SER A 14 -1.29 -21.15 -5.24
N THR A 15 -1.31 -22.05 -4.27
CA THR A 15 -0.41 -21.93 -3.13
C THR A 15 0.97 -22.30 -3.65
N ILE A 16 1.81 -21.28 -3.85
CA ILE A 16 3.26 -21.47 -3.90
C ILE A 16 3.67 -21.96 -2.51
N LEU A 17 3.56 -23.27 -2.28
CA LEU A 17 4.14 -23.95 -1.13
C LEU A 17 5.55 -24.39 -1.54
N SER A 18 6.46 -23.44 -1.65
CA SER A 18 7.81 -23.73 -1.21
C SER A 18 7.78 -23.81 0.33
N PRO A 19 8.68 -24.55 0.99
CA PRO A 19 8.74 -24.58 2.45
C PRO A 19 9.24 -23.22 2.93
N ILE A 20 8.33 -22.25 3.02
CA ILE A 20 8.62 -20.86 3.33
C ILE A 20 8.67 -20.76 4.85
N GLY A 21 9.87 -20.55 5.39
CA GLY A 21 10.05 -20.27 6.82
C GLY A 21 9.22 -19.07 7.24
N ALA A 22 8.66 -19.12 8.44
CA ALA A 22 8.01 -17.97 9.04
C ALA A 22 9.03 -16.89 9.43
N ILE A 23 8.53 -15.73 9.81
CA ILE A 23 9.40 -14.67 10.29
C ILE A 23 10.04 -15.09 11.63
N ASP A 24 11.37 -15.06 11.67
CA ASP A 24 12.17 -15.31 12.86
C ASP A 24 12.78 -13.98 13.31
N VAL A 25 12.04 -13.25 14.14
CA VAL A 25 12.43 -11.93 14.66
C VAL A 25 11.98 -11.79 16.10
N ASN A 26 12.81 -11.16 16.93
CA ASN A 26 12.58 -10.92 18.36
C ASN A 26 11.77 -9.63 18.61
N ILE A 27 10.70 -9.41 17.85
CA ILE A 27 9.78 -8.28 18.05
C ILE A 27 8.43 -8.81 18.57
N PRO A 28 7.81 -8.17 19.57
CA PRO A 28 6.46 -8.53 20.01
C PRO A 28 5.46 -8.62 18.86
N GLY A 29 4.58 -9.61 18.92
CA GLY A 29 3.59 -9.88 17.87
C GLY A 29 4.10 -10.74 16.71
N ALA A 30 5.40 -10.99 16.60
CA ALA A 30 5.93 -11.97 15.62
C ALA A 30 5.30 -13.35 15.84
N ASP A 31 4.79 -13.94 14.75
CA ASP A 31 4.05 -15.20 14.77
C ASP A 31 4.64 -16.15 13.74
N SER A 32 5.28 -17.21 14.22
CA SER A 32 5.90 -18.23 13.37
C SER A 32 4.91 -19.07 12.55
N LYS A 33 3.60 -18.82 12.68
CA LYS A 33 2.57 -19.41 11.83
C LYS A 33 2.25 -18.57 10.60
N ILE A 34 2.69 -17.30 10.56
CA ILE A 34 2.47 -16.42 9.42
C ILE A 34 3.66 -16.52 8.48
N SER A 35 3.39 -16.81 7.21
CA SER A 35 4.41 -16.85 6.17
C SER A 35 5.08 -15.47 6.02
N LYS A 36 6.40 -15.44 5.88
CA LYS A 36 7.13 -14.20 5.54
C LYS A 36 6.68 -13.59 4.22
N ASP A 37 6.04 -14.37 3.35
CA ASP A 37 5.57 -13.96 2.02
C ASP A 37 4.08 -13.57 2.03
N ALA A 38 3.44 -13.49 3.20
CA ALA A 38 2.02 -13.17 3.34
C ALA A 38 1.61 -11.82 2.71
N TYR A 39 2.58 -10.92 2.49
CA TYR A 39 2.36 -9.61 1.89
C TYR A 39 2.32 -9.63 0.34
N ILE A 40 2.87 -10.66 -0.32
CA ILE A 40 3.16 -10.66 -1.77
C ILE A 40 1.89 -10.57 -2.63
N ASN A 41 0.85 -11.34 -2.30
CA ASN A 41 -0.30 -11.53 -3.19
C ASN A 41 -1.37 -10.43 -3.09
N TYR A 42 -1.15 -9.44 -2.22
CA TYR A 42 -2.10 -8.37 -1.93
C TYR A 42 -3.55 -8.79 -1.71
N GLN A 43 -3.74 -9.99 -1.17
CA GLN A 43 -5.04 -10.53 -0.88
C GLN A 43 -5.17 -10.73 0.62
N THR A 44 -5.90 -9.81 1.26
CA THR A 44 -6.32 -9.98 2.65
C THR A 44 -7.73 -10.54 2.64
N THR A 45 -7.87 -11.80 3.03
CA THR A 45 -9.17 -12.44 3.24
C THR A 45 -9.16 -13.16 4.59
N ASN A 46 -10.27 -13.05 5.30
CA ASN A 46 -10.55 -13.81 6.51
C ASN A 46 -12.07 -13.99 6.63
N PRO A 47 -12.54 -14.92 7.47
CA PRO A 47 -13.97 -15.22 7.58
C PRO A 47 -14.84 -13.99 7.86
N ASP A 48 -14.30 -13.03 8.59
CA ASP A 48 -15.05 -11.85 8.95
C ASP A 48 -15.15 -10.83 7.80
N ILE A 49 -14.11 -10.67 6.96
CA ILE A 49 -14.20 -9.89 5.71
C ILE A 49 -15.26 -10.52 4.80
N GLU A 50 -15.22 -11.84 4.62
CA GLU A 50 -16.17 -12.54 3.74
C GLU A 50 -17.61 -12.39 4.22
N LYS A 51 -17.83 -12.45 5.54
CA LYS A 51 -19.13 -12.19 6.14
C LYS A 51 -19.63 -10.77 5.87
N ASP A 52 -18.75 -9.78 5.98
CA ASP A 52 -19.11 -8.38 5.77
C ASP A 52 -19.48 -8.09 4.30
N VAL A 53 -18.66 -8.57 3.37
CA VAL A 53 -18.95 -8.47 1.92
C VAL A 53 -20.27 -9.17 1.58
N ALA A 54 -20.54 -10.35 2.17
CA ALA A 54 -21.81 -11.05 1.98
C ALA A 54 -23.02 -10.26 2.49
N ASN A 55 -22.91 -9.66 3.68
CA ASN A 55 -23.95 -8.80 4.26
C ASN A 55 -24.24 -7.58 3.40
N TYR A 56 -23.19 -6.95 2.84
CA TYR A 56 -23.34 -5.83 1.90
C TYR A 56 -24.16 -6.26 0.67
N VAL A 57 -23.83 -7.40 0.06
CA VAL A 57 -24.54 -7.92 -1.11
C VAL A 57 -25.99 -8.28 -0.79
N GLU A 58 -26.25 -8.88 0.36
CA GLU A 58 -27.62 -9.21 0.81
C GLU A 58 -28.46 -7.94 1.00
N THR A 59 -27.90 -6.93 1.66
CA THR A 59 -28.55 -5.62 1.84
C THR A 59 -28.86 -4.99 0.49
N LEU A 60 -27.90 -4.99 -0.44
CA LEU A 60 -28.07 -4.44 -1.79
C LEU A 60 -29.20 -5.16 -2.55
N LYS A 61 -29.29 -6.49 -2.46
CA LYS A 61 -30.40 -7.27 -3.07
C LYS A 61 -31.77 -6.89 -2.50
N LEU A 62 -31.87 -6.69 -1.19
CA LEU A 62 -33.11 -6.26 -0.55
C LEU A 62 -33.51 -4.85 -1.00
N THR A 63 -32.56 -3.91 -1.05
CA THR A 63 -32.79 -2.54 -1.52
C THR A 63 -33.21 -2.51 -3.00
N ASP A 64 -32.51 -3.23 -3.87
CA ASP A 64 -32.86 -3.32 -5.29
C ASP A 64 -34.27 -3.89 -5.47
N LYS A 65 -34.61 -4.96 -4.75
CA LYS A 65 -35.96 -5.55 -4.78
C LYS A 65 -37.03 -4.57 -4.34
N ALA A 66 -36.79 -3.80 -3.27
CA ALA A 66 -37.72 -2.77 -2.79
C ALA A 66 -37.93 -1.65 -3.82
N ASN A 67 -36.90 -1.33 -4.60
CA ASN A 67 -36.93 -0.30 -5.64
C ASN A 67 -37.38 -0.83 -7.02
N GLY A 68 -37.78 -2.10 -7.13
CA GLY A 68 -38.15 -2.73 -8.41
C GLY A 68 -36.99 -2.91 -9.39
N ILE A 69 -35.75 -2.86 -8.92
CA ILE A 69 -34.54 -3.04 -9.72
C ILE A 69 -34.22 -4.54 -9.79
N SER A 70 -34.01 -5.04 -11.01
CA SER A 70 -33.58 -6.42 -11.24
C SER A 70 -32.14 -6.43 -11.75
N LYS A 71 -31.23 -6.99 -10.94
CA LYS A 71 -29.83 -7.21 -11.31
C LYS A 71 -29.54 -8.70 -11.41
N ASN A 72 -28.65 -9.06 -12.33
CA ASN A 72 -28.20 -10.44 -12.48
C ASN A 72 -27.09 -10.78 -11.45
N LYS A 73 -26.70 -12.06 -11.40
CA LYS A 73 -25.66 -12.56 -10.48
C LYS A 73 -24.30 -11.87 -10.69
N ILE A 74 -23.95 -11.52 -11.93
CA ILE A 74 -22.67 -10.89 -12.29
C ILE A 74 -22.61 -9.46 -11.77
N GLU A 75 -23.70 -8.72 -11.85
CA GLU A 75 -23.78 -7.36 -11.32
C GLU A 75 -23.60 -7.32 -9.80
N TYR A 76 -24.17 -8.29 -9.07
CA TYR A 76 -23.92 -8.42 -7.63
C TYR A 76 -22.49 -8.85 -7.31
N ALA A 77 -21.86 -9.70 -8.14
CA ALA A 77 -20.46 -10.06 -7.99
C ALA A 77 -19.52 -8.84 -8.22
N LYS A 78 -19.82 -8.03 -9.25
CA LYS A 78 -19.15 -6.74 -9.49
C LYS A 78 -19.28 -5.83 -8.27
N ALA A 79 -20.49 -5.64 -7.74
CA ALA A 79 -20.71 -4.80 -6.57
C ALA A 79 -19.92 -5.29 -5.34
N ALA A 80 -19.90 -6.61 -5.09
CA ALA A 80 -19.12 -7.21 -4.02
C ALA A 80 -17.61 -6.93 -4.18
N SER A 81 -17.09 -7.05 -5.39
CA SER A 81 -15.68 -6.82 -5.69
C SER A 81 -15.29 -5.35 -5.56
N ILE A 82 -16.15 -4.43 -6.01
CA ILE A 82 -15.92 -2.99 -5.84
C ILE A 82 -15.93 -2.64 -4.34
N TYR A 83 -16.93 -3.14 -3.60
CA TYR A 83 -16.99 -2.94 -2.15
C TYR A 83 -15.74 -3.45 -1.44
N ARG A 84 -15.25 -4.64 -1.83
CA ARG A 84 -13.97 -5.17 -1.34
C ARG A 84 -12.80 -4.26 -1.70
N GLY A 85 -12.67 -3.85 -2.96
CA GLY A 85 -11.60 -2.96 -3.42
C GLY A 85 -11.61 -1.61 -2.72
N GLN A 86 -12.77 -1.13 -2.27
CA GLN A 86 -12.88 0.14 -1.55
C GLN A 86 -12.56 0.02 -0.05
N ASN A 87 -12.90 -1.10 0.59
CA ASN A 87 -12.87 -1.22 2.05
C ASN A 87 -11.77 -2.15 2.59
N TYR A 88 -11.27 -3.08 1.77
CA TYR A 88 -10.40 -4.18 2.19
C TYR A 88 -9.19 -4.37 1.26
N HIS A 89 -8.81 -3.34 0.50
CA HIS A 89 -7.58 -3.37 -0.29
C HIS A 89 -6.35 -3.37 0.63
N ASN A 90 -5.23 -3.85 0.08
CA ASN A 90 -3.93 -3.67 0.71
C ASN A 90 -3.38 -2.31 0.34
N THR A 91 -2.57 -1.74 1.22
CA THR A 91 -1.90 -0.48 0.96
C THR A 91 -0.39 -0.67 0.92
N VAL A 92 0.24 0.06 0.02
CA VAL A 92 1.68 0.09 -0.21
C VAL A 92 2.11 1.54 -0.10
N ILE A 93 3.18 1.80 0.64
CA ILE A 93 3.90 3.07 0.59
C ILE A 93 5.15 2.83 -0.24
N SER A 94 5.32 3.59 -1.31
CA SER A 94 6.47 3.52 -2.22
C SER A 94 7.09 4.90 -2.33
N ILE A 95 8.30 5.08 -1.82
CA ILE A 95 9.00 6.36 -1.85
C ILE A 95 10.20 6.25 -2.77
N HIS A 96 10.33 7.22 -3.66
CA HIS A 96 11.45 7.39 -4.57
C HIS A 96 12.17 8.67 -4.13
N ASP A 97 13.33 8.51 -3.51
CA ASP A 97 14.19 9.61 -3.11
C ASP A 97 15.50 9.62 -3.93
N GLN A 98 16.34 10.62 -3.71
CA GLN A 98 17.62 10.77 -4.43
C GLN A 98 18.63 9.64 -4.14
N TYR A 99 18.44 8.91 -3.04
CA TYR A 99 19.28 7.80 -2.64
C TYR A 99 18.70 6.50 -3.16
N ASN A 100 17.40 6.25 -2.97
CA ASN A 100 16.80 4.93 -3.13
C ASN A 100 15.31 4.94 -3.44
N GLN A 101 14.83 3.76 -3.82
CA GLN A 101 13.41 3.44 -3.85
C GLN A 101 13.08 2.47 -2.70
N ILE A 102 12.31 2.93 -1.71
CA ILE A 102 11.81 2.09 -0.60
C ILE A 102 10.35 1.73 -0.86
N ARG A 103 10.01 0.49 -0.57
CA ARG A 103 8.63 0.00 -0.57
C ARG A 103 8.33 -0.76 0.71
N LEU A 104 7.12 -0.59 1.22
CA LEU A 104 6.53 -1.44 2.23
C LEU A 104 5.03 -1.58 1.99
N SER A 105 4.42 -2.63 2.51
CA SER A 105 3.01 -2.91 2.35
C SER A 105 2.37 -3.41 3.64
N PHE A 106 1.07 -3.19 3.75
CA PHE A 106 0.31 -3.61 4.91
C PHE A 106 -1.13 -3.97 4.50
N PRO A 107 -1.73 -4.97 5.16
CA PRO A 107 -3.02 -5.52 4.79
C PRO A 107 -4.17 -4.69 5.37
N VAL A 108 -4.13 -3.37 5.24
CA VAL A 108 -5.16 -2.45 5.74
C VAL A 108 -5.46 -1.39 4.68
N ALA A 109 -6.74 -1.07 4.51
CA ALA A 109 -7.18 -0.05 3.57
C ALA A 109 -6.79 1.36 4.03
N GLY A 110 -5.85 1.98 3.30
CA GLY A 110 -5.49 3.39 3.39
C GLY A 110 -6.45 4.26 2.58
N GLN A 111 -7.07 5.24 3.23
CA GLN A 111 -8.16 6.03 2.67
C GLN A 111 -7.74 7.42 2.25
N LYS A 112 -6.86 8.01 3.04
CA LYS A 112 -6.35 9.36 2.89
C LYS A 112 -4.86 9.35 3.16
N SER A 113 -4.13 10.25 2.54
CA SER A 113 -2.73 10.48 2.87
C SER A 113 -2.48 11.96 3.10
N ASP A 114 -1.51 12.22 3.96
CA ASP A 114 -0.89 13.52 4.12
C ASP A 114 0.64 13.37 4.07
N TYR A 115 1.30 14.49 3.80
CA TYR A 115 2.73 14.57 3.67
C TYR A 115 3.23 15.80 4.40
N ASP A 116 4.18 15.59 5.30
CA ASP A 116 4.82 16.66 6.04
C ASP A 116 6.34 16.63 5.85
N ILE A 117 6.94 17.81 5.85
CA ILE A 117 8.40 17.96 5.82
C ILE A 117 8.88 18.87 6.96
N GLY A 118 9.54 18.26 7.93
CA GLY A 118 10.17 18.94 9.06
C GLY A 118 11.62 19.30 8.77
N ARG A 119 12.00 20.57 8.97
CA ARG A 119 13.40 21.02 8.91
C ARG A 119 13.84 21.48 10.30
N TYR A 120 14.70 20.70 10.95
CA TYR A 120 15.14 20.95 12.32
C TYR A 120 16.53 21.57 12.33
N LYS A 121 16.75 22.52 13.24
CA LYS A 121 18.07 23.10 13.52
C LYS A 121 18.55 22.52 14.85
N ASN A 122 19.77 21.99 14.86
CA ASN A 122 20.47 21.40 16.02
C ASN A 122 19.97 20.00 16.48
N PRO A 123 20.46 18.91 15.83
CA PRO A 123 21.27 18.93 14.61
C PRO A 123 20.46 19.33 13.39
N SER A 124 21.14 19.80 12.35
CA SER A 124 20.50 20.05 11.06
C SER A 124 20.00 18.72 10.49
N ARG A 125 18.69 18.57 10.34
CA ARG A 125 18.09 17.40 9.69
C ARG A 125 16.78 17.75 8.99
N THR A 126 16.52 17.03 7.92
CA THR A 126 15.24 17.05 7.20
C THR A 126 14.56 15.71 7.46
N ILE A 127 13.31 15.75 7.89
CA ILE A 127 12.46 14.58 8.03
C ILE A 127 11.29 14.76 7.08
N GLU A 128 11.10 13.78 6.19
CA GLU A 128 9.89 13.65 5.39
C GLU A 128 9.00 12.59 6.04
N ASP A 129 7.74 12.91 6.32
CA ASP A 129 6.74 11.99 6.88
C ASP A 129 5.66 11.73 5.83
N TYR A 130 5.52 10.47 5.46
CA TYR A 130 4.49 9.97 4.56
C TYR A 130 3.47 9.20 5.38
N ARG A 131 2.33 9.84 5.64
CA ARG A 131 1.28 9.25 6.46
C ARG A 131 0.13 8.79 5.61
N VAL A 132 -0.32 7.57 5.88
CA VAL A 132 -1.54 7.01 5.32
C VAL A 132 -2.52 6.76 6.45
N LEU A 133 -3.65 7.47 6.40
CA LEU A 133 -4.76 7.32 7.32
C LEU A 133 -5.64 6.13 6.92
N THR A 134 -6.06 5.37 7.92
CA THR A 134 -6.94 4.21 7.82
C THR A 134 -8.18 4.42 8.69
N ASN A 135 -9.15 3.51 8.60
CA ASN A 135 -10.35 3.56 9.46
C ASN A 135 -10.07 3.56 10.97
N ASN A 136 -8.90 3.06 11.41
CA ASN A 136 -8.61 2.84 12.84
C ASN A 136 -7.23 3.33 13.26
N GLY A 137 -6.65 4.28 12.52
CA GLY A 137 -5.29 4.74 12.80
C GLY A 137 -4.54 5.19 11.56
N SER A 138 -3.21 5.16 11.62
CA SER A 138 -2.36 5.49 10.48
C SER A 138 -1.11 4.63 10.41
N LEU A 139 -0.62 4.46 9.19
CA LEU A 139 0.75 4.04 8.95
C LEU A 139 1.57 5.25 8.52
N ASN A 140 2.73 5.43 9.15
CA ASN A 140 3.66 6.50 8.87
C ASN A 140 4.97 5.89 8.40
N LEU A 141 5.52 6.41 7.31
CA LEU A 141 6.90 6.19 6.91
C LEU A 141 7.62 7.54 6.99
N GLU A 142 8.45 7.70 8.03
CA GLU A 142 9.34 8.85 8.14
C GLU A 142 10.73 8.51 7.60
N ILE A 143 11.32 9.44 6.88
CA ILE A 143 12.68 9.37 6.35
C ILE A 143 13.50 10.49 6.97
N ASP A 144 14.40 10.15 7.88
CA ASP A 144 15.30 11.11 8.54
C ASP A 144 16.63 11.19 7.77
N TYR A 145 16.80 12.29 7.02
CA TYR A 145 18.01 12.63 6.28
C TYR A 145 19.05 13.35 7.15
N ALA A 146 19.19 12.96 8.42
CA ALA A 146 20.16 13.58 9.32
C ALA A 146 21.59 13.53 8.75
N ASP A 147 22.31 14.63 8.92
CA ASP A 147 23.76 14.71 8.69
C ASP A 147 24.47 13.93 9.81
N PHE A 148 24.49 12.60 9.71
CA PHE A 148 25.15 11.70 10.66
C PHE A 148 26.68 11.87 10.55
N LYS A 149 27.20 12.98 11.08
CA LYS A 149 28.65 13.19 11.27
C LYS A 149 29.20 12.29 12.38
N ASP A 150 28.35 11.94 13.33
CA ASP A 150 28.69 11.13 14.49
C ASP A 150 27.99 9.77 14.41
N TYR A 151 28.72 8.70 14.73
CA TYR A 151 28.35 7.28 14.57
C TYR A 151 27.30 6.79 15.60
N ASP A 152 26.60 7.71 16.25
CA ASP A 152 25.81 7.46 17.44
C ASP A 152 24.31 7.34 17.14
N TRP A 153 23.65 6.40 17.82
CA TRP A 153 22.21 6.20 17.76
C TRP A 153 21.48 7.43 18.29
N ARG A 154 20.65 8.06 17.45
CA ARG A 154 19.78 9.20 17.80
C ARG A 154 20.48 10.33 18.60
N ASN A 155 21.76 10.60 18.30
CA ASN A 155 22.61 11.57 19.01
C ASN A 155 22.77 11.32 20.53
N THR A 156 22.66 10.07 20.96
CA THR A 156 22.78 9.69 22.38
C THR A 156 24.22 9.48 22.86
N LYS A 157 25.21 9.61 21.96
CA LYS A 157 26.62 9.21 22.18
C LYS A 157 26.83 7.70 22.37
N ILE A 158 25.84 6.90 21.99
CA ILE A 158 25.90 5.43 22.02
C ILE A 158 26.06 4.96 20.58
N ALA A 159 27.19 4.35 20.27
CA ALA A 159 27.39 3.72 18.97
C ALA A 159 26.38 2.59 18.75
N TYR A 160 25.89 2.43 17.52
CA TYR A 160 24.85 1.46 17.21
C TYR A 160 25.25 0.02 17.56
N GLU A 161 26.51 -0.37 17.37
CA GLU A 161 27.00 -1.71 17.72
C GLU A 161 27.05 -1.99 19.23
N LYS A 162 26.94 -0.96 20.06
CA LYS A 162 26.91 -1.05 21.53
C LYS A 162 25.52 -0.82 22.09
N LEU A 163 24.52 -0.60 21.25
CA LEU A 163 23.16 -0.36 21.67
C LEU A 163 22.63 -1.61 22.39
N THR A 164 21.86 -1.42 23.46
CA THR A 164 21.14 -2.50 24.16
C THR A 164 19.64 -2.18 24.23
N ASP A 165 18.80 -3.20 24.46
CA ASP A 165 17.35 -3.02 24.66
C ASP A 165 17.05 -2.01 25.78
N LYS A 166 17.89 -2.02 26.83
CA LYS A 166 17.80 -1.05 27.92
C LYS A 166 18.03 0.37 27.42
N ASN A 167 19.05 0.60 26.58
CA ASN A 167 19.29 1.94 26.03
C ASN A 167 18.11 2.45 25.20
N VAL A 168 17.52 1.57 24.39
CA VAL A 168 16.34 1.91 23.58
C VAL A 168 15.17 2.29 24.47
N ARG A 169 14.83 1.44 25.44
CA ARG A 169 13.72 1.68 26.38
C ARG A 169 13.94 2.95 27.22
N ASP A 170 15.13 3.14 27.77
CA ASP A 170 15.44 4.29 28.62
C ASP A 170 15.36 5.62 27.84
N PHE A 171 15.77 5.63 26.57
CA PHE A 171 15.63 6.79 25.69
C PHE A 171 14.15 7.20 25.51
N PHE A 172 13.26 6.25 25.23
CA PHE A 172 11.84 6.55 25.05
C PHE A 172 11.16 6.92 26.37
N LEU A 173 11.56 6.31 27.48
CA LEU A 173 11.11 6.73 28.82
C LEU A 173 11.48 8.17 29.11
N ASP A 174 12.71 8.60 28.79
CA ASP A 174 13.14 9.98 29.00
C ASP A 174 12.42 10.96 28.07
N LYS A 175 12.13 10.56 26.83
CA LYS A 175 11.28 11.34 25.92
C LYS A 175 9.84 11.49 26.44
N ALA A 176 9.26 10.44 27.00
CA ALA A 176 7.95 10.51 27.61
C ALA A 176 7.89 11.45 28.82
N LYS A 177 8.92 11.43 29.68
CA LYS A 177 9.03 12.36 30.82
C LYS A 177 9.09 13.83 30.38
N GLN A 178 9.67 14.10 29.22
CA GLN A 178 9.72 15.46 28.63
C GLN A 178 8.36 15.93 28.10
N ASN A 179 7.39 15.03 27.95
CA ASN A 179 6.04 15.35 27.46
C ASN A 179 4.94 14.78 28.37
N PRO A 180 4.87 15.23 29.65
CA PRO A 180 3.96 14.65 30.64
C PRO A 180 2.48 14.85 30.28
N ALA A 181 2.16 15.87 29.48
CA ALA A 181 0.81 16.16 29.03
C ALA A 181 0.19 15.01 28.20
N LYS A 182 1.01 14.24 27.48
CA LYS A 182 0.55 13.10 26.67
C LYS A 182 0.28 11.83 27.49
N GLN A 183 0.60 11.79 28.79
CA GLN A 183 0.39 10.63 29.66
C GLN A 183 0.88 9.29 29.06
N ILE A 184 2.05 9.33 28.39
CA ILE A 184 2.62 8.17 27.70
C ILE A 184 2.96 7.08 28.72
N SER A 185 2.58 5.84 28.42
CA SER A 185 2.71 4.68 29.29
C SER A 185 3.06 3.40 28.50
N ASP A 186 3.27 2.28 29.20
CA ASP A 186 3.60 0.96 28.63
C ASP A 186 4.74 1.00 27.59
N ILE A 187 5.79 1.78 27.88
CA ILE A 187 6.90 2.01 26.96
C ILE A 187 7.78 0.76 26.89
N LYS A 188 7.90 0.21 25.69
CA LYS A 188 8.75 -0.93 25.37
C LYS A 188 9.76 -0.53 24.30
N GLY A 189 10.90 -1.20 24.31
CA GLY A 189 11.99 -0.96 23.37
C GLY A 189 12.90 -2.15 23.29
N THR A 190 13.30 -2.54 22.08
CA THR A 190 14.25 -3.63 21.84
C THR A 190 15.04 -3.37 20.57
N ILE A 191 16.20 -4.02 20.48
CA ILE A 191 16.98 -4.16 19.25
C ILE A 191 16.58 -5.47 18.60
N PHE A 192 16.54 -5.48 17.27
CA PHE A 192 16.29 -6.69 16.52
C PHE A 192 17.25 -6.84 15.35
N SER A 193 17.33 -8.07 14.82
CA SER A 193 18.09 -8.37 13.62
C SER A 193 17.13 -8.81 12.52
N TYR A 194 17.37 -8.34 11.30
CA TYR A 194 16.64 -8.78 10.11
C TYR A 194 17.59 -8.93 8.92
N PRO A 195 17.39 -9.90 8.00
CA PRO A 195 18.38 -10.22 6.96
C PRO A 195 18.81 -9.04 6.09
N THR A 196 17.90 -8.14 5.75
CA THR A 196 18.14 -7.00 4.84
C THR A 196 18.42 -5.67 5.57
N LEU A 197 18.27 -5.65 6.90
CA LEU A 197 18.28 -4.41 7.69
C LEU A 197 19.44 -4.40 8.70
N THR A 198 19.90 -3.19 9.03
CA THR A 198 20.85 -2.91 10.09
C THR A 198 20.32 -1.80 10.99
N TYR A 199 20.97 -1.60 12.13
CA TYR A 199 20.65 -0.52 13.07
C TYR A 199 19.19 -0.53 13.52
N SER A 200 18.66 -1.73 13.72
CA SER A 200 17.23 -1.94 13.79
C SER A 200 16.71 -1.92 15.22
N THR A 201 15.76 -1.03 15.51
CA THR A 201 15.12 -0.92 16.82
C THR A 201 13.62 -0.95 16.69
N TRP A 202 12.96 -1.62 17.61
CA TRP A 202 11.51 -1.57 17.77
C TRP A 202 11.16 -0.88 19.07
N ASP A 203 10.08 -0.10 19.07
CA ASP A 203 9.52 0.51 20.26
C ASP A 203 8.00 0.55 20.19
N SER A 204 7.39 0.60 21.37
CA SER A 204 5.94 0.66 21.53
C SER A 204 5.59 1.54 22.71
N MET A 205 4.52 2.32 22.58
CA MET A 205 3.98 3.14 23.66
C MET A 205 2.47 3.27 23.58
N LYS A 206 1.86 3.52 24.74
CA LYS A 206 0.42 3.72 24.88
C LYS A 206 0.10 5.11 25.38
N ILE A 207 -0.92 5.73 24.77
CA ILE A 207 -1.38 7.07 25.06
C ILE A 207 -2.89 7.00 25.35
N PRO A 208 -3.36 7.40 26.55
CA PRO A 208 -4.78 7.56 26.81
C PRO A 208 -5.40 8.52 25.81
N HIS A 209 -6.54 8.14 25.23
CA HIS A 209 -7.22 8.96 24.23
C HIS A 209 -8.73 8.96 24.49
N VAL A 210 -9.40 10.04 24.10
CA VAL A 210 -10.86 10.17 24.20
C VAL A 210 -11.38 10.45 22.81
N GLU A 211 -12.09 9.49 22.24
CA GLU A 211 -12.71 9.62 20.93
C GLU A 211 -14.22 9.60 21.10
N ASN A 212 -14.92 10.66 20.65
CA ASN A 212 -16.38 10.78 20.76
C ASN A 212 -16.93 10.54 22.18
N GLY A 213 -16.21 11.02 23.20
CA GLY A 213 -16.58 10.84 24.61
C GLY A 213 -16.33 9.44 25.19
N LYS A 214 -15.82 8.49 24.38
CA LYS A 214 -15.40 7.17 24.85
C LYS A 214 -13.90 7.15 25.11
N LYS A 215 -13.52 6.65 26.29
CA LYS A 215 -12.11 6.40 26.62
C LYS A 215 -11.60 5.24 25.78
N THR A 216 -10.48 5.46 25.12
CA THR A 216 -9.73 4.45 24.37
C THR A 216 -8.23 4.63 24.64
N THR A 217 -7.43 3.72 24.12
CA THR A 217 -5.97 3.84 24.18
C THR A 217 -5.46 3.87 22.75
N LEU A 218 -4.61 4.84 22.46
CA LEU A 218 -3.84 4.90 21.24
C LEU A 218 -2.52 4.16 21.48
N THR A 219 -2.26 3.12 20.70
CA THR A 219 -0.97 2.43 20.67
C THR A 219 -0.17 2.90 19.47
N ILE A 220 1.13 3.13 19.69
CA ILE A 220 2.09 3.50 18.65
C ILE A 220 3.19 2.46 18.69
N ASP A 221 3.28 1.65 17.64
CA ASP A 221 4.35 0.67 17.45
C ASP A 221 5.23 1.13 16.30
N THR A 222 6.55 1.12 16.49
CA THR A 222 7.47 1.59 15.47
C THR A 222 8.65 0.65 15.27
N ILE A 223 9.10 0.54 14.02
CA ILE A 223 10.41 -0.02 13.67
C ILE A 223 11.27 1.06 13.05
N ASN A 224 12.55 1.04 13.38
CA ASN A 224 13.55 1.96 12.87
C ASN A 224 14.64 1.12 12.25
N PHE A 225 15.18 1.51 11.10
CA PHE A 225 16.23 0.73 10.45
C PHE A 225 16.98 1.51 9.37
N LYS A 226 18.13 0.96 8.97
CA LYS A 226 18.77 1.24 7.68
C LYS A 226 18.88 -0.06 6.89
N PHE A 227 19.07 0.02 5.58
CA PHE A 227 19.43 -1.16 4.78
C PHE A 227 20.89 -1.53 4.98
N LYS A 228 21.23 -2.82 4.98
CA LYS A 228 22.61 -3.31 5.25
C LYS A 228 23.66 -2.80 4.27
N ASP A 229 23.31 -2.69 2.99
CA ASP A 229 24.24 -2.30 1.92
C ASP A 229 24.42 -0.78 1.83
N TYR A 230 23.80 -0.02 2.74
CA TYR A 230 23.88 1.42 2.75
C TYR A 230 25.02 1.92 3.62
N ASN A 231 25.68 2.97 3.15
CA ASN A 231 26.58 3.74 4.01
C ASN A 231 25.78 4.37 5.16
N MET A 232 26.43 4.60 6.30
CA MET A 232 25.82 5.28 7.45
C MET A 232 25.25 6.67 7.14
N ARG A 233 25.69 7.32 6.05
CA ARG A 233 25.14 8.60 5.56
C ARG A 233 23.79 8.47 4.87
N SER A 234 23.34 7.25 4.59
CA SER A 234 21.98 7.02 4.08
C SER A 234 20.94 7.32 5.16
N PRO A 235 19.71 7.70 4.76
CA PRO A 235 18.66 8.06 5.69
C PRO A 235 18.34 6.93 6.67
N LEU A 236 17.86 7.32 7.85
CA LEU A 236 17.22 6.41 8.79
C LEU A 236 15.73 6.35 8.46
N TYR A 237 15.21 5.13 8.30
CA TYR A 237 13.79 4.91 8.08
C TYR A 237 13.10 4.62 9.41
N HIS A 238 11.96 5.24 9.62
CA HIS A 238 11.08 5.01 10.75
C HIS A 238 9.69 4.67 10.23
N VAL A 239 9.23 3.45 10.53
CA VAL A 239 7.90 2.99 10.14
C VAL A 239 7.07 2.86 11.41
N GLY A 240 6.07 3.72 11.56
CA GLY A 240 5.19 3.77 12.71
C GLY A 240 3.78 3.31 12.34
N PHE A 241 3.21 2.43 13.14
CA PHE A 241 1.80 2.05 13.06
C PHE A 241 1.07 2.53 14.31
N VAL A 242 0.13 3.44 14.10
CA VAL A 242 -0.63 4.14 15.15
C VAL A 242 -2.06 3.64 15.09
N TYR A 243 -2.63 3.15 16.19
CA TYR A 243 -3.97 2.58 16.18
C TYR A 243 -4.70 2.66 17.53
N PHE A 244 -6.02 2.55 17.49
CA PHE A 244 -6.84 2.50 18.70
C PHE A 244 -7.12 1.06 19.14
N ASP A 245 -6.90 0.77 20.43
CA ASP A 245 -7.01 -0.58 21.03
C ASP A 245 -8.46 -1.13 21.04
N ASN A 246 -9.47 -0.25 21.00
CA ASN A 246 -10.87 -0.62 21.25
C ASN A 246 -11.72 -0.82 19.99
N THR A 247 -11.11 -0.77 18.80
CA THR A 247 -11.85 -0.82 17.52
C THR A 247 -11.33 -1.93 16.61
N PRO A 248 -12.09 -3.02 16.39
CA PRO A 248 -11.73 -4.02 15.40
C PRO A 248 -12.11 -3.52 14.00
N VAL A 249 -11.23 -2.78 13.31
CA VAL A 249 -11.52 -2.26 11.96
C VAL A 249 -10.31 -2.26 11.00
N LEU A 250 -9.26 -3.02 11.30
CA LEU A 250 -8.06 -3.13 10.44
C LEU A 250 -8.11 -4.37 9.56
N ASN A 251 -9.01 -4.41 8.58
CA ASN A 251 -9.27 -5.62 7.76
C ASN A 251 -9.45 -6.91 8.61
N LYS A 252 -9.76 -6.75 9.90
CA LYS A 252 -9.89 -7.81 10.90
C LYS A 252 -8.63 -8.66 11.09
N VAL A 253 -7.45 -8.07 10.81
CA VAL A 253 -6.14 -8.60 11.17
C VAL A 253 -5.79 -8.13 12.60
N PRO A 254 -5.28 -9.00 13.49
CA PRO A 254 -4.83 -8.59 14.82
C PRO A 254 -3.75 -7.51 14.74
N THR A 255 -4.01 -6.38 15.37
CA THR A 255 -3.20 -5.18 15.20
C THR A 255 -1.77 -5.34 15.69
N ASP A 256 -1.60 -6.04 16.81
CA ASP A 256 -0.33 -6.41 17.42
C ASP A 256 0.56 -7.25 16.49
N LYS A 257 0.00 -7.87 15.46
CA LYS A 257 0.73 -8.69 14.49
C LYS A 257 1.15 -7.93 13.23
N LEU A 258 0.59 -6.75 12.96
CA LEU A 258 0.76 -6.06 11.67
C LEU A 258 2.22 -5.71 11.39
N LEU A 259 2.88 -5.08 12.35
CA LEU A 259 4.22 -4.54 12.15
C LEU A 259 5.25 -5.67 11.92
N ALA A 260 5.25 -6.68 12.80
CA ALA A 260 6.21 -7.77 12.75
C ALA A 260 5.96 -8.74 11.58
N ASN A 261 4.71 -9.06 11.24
CA ASN A 261 4.40 -10.14 10.29
C ASN A 261 4.04 -9.68 8.88
N TYR A 262 3.70 -8.40 8.69
CA TYR A 262 3.31 -7.87 7.37
C TYR A 262 4.18 -6.72 6.93
N VAL A 263 4.36 -5.70 7.78
CA VAL A 263 5.12 -4.50 7.42
C VAL A 263 6.61 -4.84 7.28
N LEU A 264 7.26 -5.33 8.35
CA LEU A 264 8.68 -5.66 8.34
C LEU A 264 9.10 -6.59 7.17
N PRO A 265 8.44 -7.73 6.91
CA PRO A 265 8.85 -8.60 5.80
C PRO A 265 8.58 -8.01 4.42
N SER A 266 7.71 -7.02 4.30
CA SER A 266 7.44 -6.32 3.05
C SER A 266 8.41 -5.17 2.75
N VAL A 267 9.29 -4.82 3.69
CA VAL A 267 10.27 -3.75 3.51
C VAL A 267 11.27 -4.19 2.43
N GLN A 268 11.22 -3.49 1.31
CA GLN A 268 12.07 -3.73 0.15
C GLN A 268 12.80 -2.46 -0.26
N ASN A 269 14.07 -2.63 -0.61
CA ASN A 269 14.80 -1.66 -1.41
C ASN A 269 14.66 -2.06 -2.88
N LEU A 270 14.01 -1.23 -3.68
CA LEU A 270 13.74 -1.48 -5.08
C LEU A 270 14.82 -0.90 -6.03
N ASN A 271 16.01 -0.56 -5.53
CA ASN A 271 17.14 -0.18 -6.39
C ASN A 271 17.50 -1.28 -7.41
N GLU A 272 17.19 -2.54 -7.11
CA GLU A 272 17.33 -3.65 -8.06
C GLU A 272 16.51 -3.44 -9.35
N LEU A 273 15.44 -2.62 -9.35
CA LEU A 273 14.71 -2.25 -10.55
C LEU A 273 15.65 -1.68 -11.61
N ASN A 274 16.68 -0.93 -11.19
CA ASN A 274 17.67 -0.35 -12.10
C ASN A 274 18.52 -1.40 -12.82
N GLN A 275 18.53 -2.66 -12.38
CA GLN A 275 19.25 -3.74 -13.03
C GLN A 275 18.50 -4.24 -14.26
N TYR A 276 17.16 -4.36 -14.19
CA TYR A 276 16.34 -5.00 -15.24
C TYR A 276 15.33 -4.07 -15.92
N SER A 277 15.06 -2.89 -15.40
CA SER A 277 14.18 -1.89 -16.00
C SER A 277 14.91 -0.59 -16.35
N ARG A 278 14.29 0.24 -17.18
CA ARG A 278 14.69 1.63 -17.46
C ARG A 278 13.50 2.56 -17.24
N ILE A 279 13.79 3.82 -16.92
CA ILE A 279 12.77 4.87 -16.79
C ILE A 279 12.50 5.46 -18.17
N GLU A 280 11.23 5.61 -18.50
CA GLU A 280 10.70 6.29 -19.68
C GLU A 280 9.86 7.50 -19.23
N ASN A 281 9.63 8.44 -20.13
CA ASN A 281 8.79 9.61 -19.87
C ASN A 281 7.74 9.78 -20.95
N LEU A 282 6.47 9.97 -20.55
CA LEU A 282 5.39 10.35 -21.44
C LEU A 282 4.65 11.54 -20.81
N ASN A 283 4.65 12.68 -21.51
CA ASN A 283 3.98 13.91 -21.05
C ASN A 283 4.36 14.34 -19.62
N GLY A 284 5.63 14.20 -19.23
CA GLY A 284 6.11 14.59 -17.89
C GLY A 284 5.85 13.55 -16.79
N VAL A 285 5.11 12.47 -17.08
CA VAL A 285 4.96 11.30 -16.21
C VAL A 285 6.10 10.31 -16.48
N GLN A 286 6.76 9.87 -15.42
CA GLN A 286 7.82 8.87 -15.46
C GLN A 286 7.29 7.49 -15.05
N TYR A 287 7.67 6.47 -15.82
CA TYR A 287 7.29 5.07 -15.59
C TYR A 287 8.44 4.14 -15.96
N ARG A 288 8.37 2.86 -15.57
CA ARG A 288 9.41 1.88 -15.88
C ARG A 288 8.97 0.83 -16.91
N VAL A 289 9.89 0.46 -17.79
CA VAL A 289 9.75 -0.66 -18.74
C VAL A 289 10.98 -1.56 -18.67
N PRO A 290 10.91 -2.86 -19.04
CA PRO A 290 12.09 -3.72 -19.05
C PRO A 290 13.16 -3.17 -20.00
N LYS A 291 14.45 -3.28 -19.64
CA LYS A 291 15.55 -2.74 -20.47
C LYS A 291 15.59 -3.32 -21.87
N ASP A 292 15.21 -4.58 -22.01
CA ASP A 292 15.16 -5.35 -23.25
C ASP A 292 13.77 -5.31 -23.93
N ALA A 293 12.82 -4.51 -23.43
CA ALA A 293 11.55 -4.31 -24.11
C ALA A 293 11.73 -3.43 -25.36
N ILE A 294 11.16 -3.90 -26.47
CA ILE A 294 11.15 -3.26 -27.78
C ILE A 294 10.03 -2.23 -27.80
N TYR A 295 10.36 -0.99 -28.16
CA TYR A 295 9.37 0.05 -28.41
C TYR A 295 8.62 -0.23 -29.72
N ILE A 296 7.29 -0.30 -29.66
CA ILE A 296 6.43 -0.59 -30.81
C ILE A 296 5.96 0.70 -31.48
N GLY A 297 5.54 1.70 -30.69
CA GLY A 297 5.07 2.96 -31.21
C GLY A 297 4.34 3.82 -30.18
N GLU A 298 4.03 5.04 -30.60
CA GLU A 298 3.19 6.00 -29.90
C GLU A 298 2.02 6.37 -30.81
N GLU A 299 0.82 6.41 -30.26
CA GLU A 299 -0.40 6.78 -30.96
C GLU A 299 -1.26 7.74 -30.14
N LYS A 300 -2.06 8.54 -30.84
CA LYS A 300 -3.09 9.38 -30.23
C LYS A 300 -4.37 8.56 -30.08
N GLY A 301 -4.74 8.22 -28.85
CA GLY A 301 -6.04 7.59 -28.58
C GLY A 301 -7.19 8.57 -28.83
N THR A 302 -6.99 9.82 -28.40
CA THR A 302 -7.87 10.98 -28.66
C THR A 302 -7.00 12.24 -28.80
N GLU A 303 -7.59 13.42 -29.00
CA GLU A 303 -6.83 14.69 -29.01
C GLU A 303 -6.14 15.02 -27.67
N TYR A 304 -6.57 14.40 -26.57
CA TYR A 304 -6.07 14.62 -25.20
C TYR A 304 -5.43 13.37 -24.58
N GLN A 305 -5.30 12.27 -25.34
CA GLN A 305 -4.74 11.00 -24.86
C GLN A 305 -3.59 10.52 -25.74
N ASP A 306 -2.46 10.24 -25.10
CA ASP A 306 -1.27 9.64 -25.71
C ASP A 306 -1.05 8.23 -25.18
N ILE A 307 -0.76 7.29 -26.08
CA ILE A 307 -0.57 5.88 -25.77
C ILE A 307 0.78 5.43 -26.35
N ARG A 308 1.58 4.73 -25.53
CA ARG A 308 2.80 4.04 -25.96
C ARG A 308 2.70 2.55 -25.72
N SER A 309 3.24 1.80 -26.68
CA SER A 309 3.26 0.35 -26.65
C SER A 309 4.69 -0.20 -26.69
N TYR A 310 4.95 -1.22 -25.88
CA TYR A 310 6.22 -1.96 -25.87
C TYR A 310 5.96 -3.48 -25.86
N LYS A 311 6.94 -4.27 -26.29
CA LYS A 311 6.87 -5.72 -26.29
C LYS A 311 8.17 -6.37 -25.78
N LYS A 312 8.05 -7.42 -24.98
CA LYS A 312 9.16 -8.29 -24.56
C LYS A 312 8.71 -9.75 -24.63
N GLY A 313 9.17 -10.49 -25.64
CA GLY A 313 8.67 -11.85 -25.90
C GLY A 313 7.14 -11.82 -26.05
N ASP A 314 6.44 -12.62 -25.24
CA ASP A 314 4.97 -12.69 -25.22
C ASP A 314 4.31 -11.69 -24.27
N ILE A 315 5.09 -10.81 -23.63
CA ILE A 315 4.60 -9.77 -22.72
C ILE A 315 4.41 -8.47 -23.49
N THR A 316 3.24 -7.85 -23.35
CA THR A 316 2.91 -6.55 -23.97
C THR A 316 2.66 -5.50 -22.89
N PHE A 317 3.18 -4.30 -23.11
CA PHE A 317 3.10 -3.16 -22.20
C PHE A 317 2.38 -2.02 -22.89
N PHE A 318 1.35 -1.46 -22.26
CA PHE A 318 0.62 -0.29 -22.74
C PHE A 318 0.63 0.80 -21.69
N VAL A 319 1.09 1.98 -22.06
CA VAL A 319 1.17 3.14 -21.18
C VAL A 319 0.37 4.27 -21.80
N SER A 320 -0.54 4.86 -21.03
CA SER A 320 -1.44 5.91 -21.50
C SER A 320 -1.41 7.09 -20.53
N THR A 321 -1.31 8.29 -21.07
CA THR A 321 -1.57 9.55 -20.33
C THR A 321 -2.74 10.26 -20.96
N ASN A 322 -3.69 10.71 -20.14
CA ASN A 322 -4.87 11.46 -20.58
C ASN A 322 -4.92 12.80 -19.84
N ASN A 323 -4.85 13.90 -20.59
CA ASN A 323 -4.87 15.27 -20.06
C ASN A 323 -6.28 15.61 -19.56
N ILE A 324 -6.44 15.60 -18.23
CA ILE A 324 -7.74 15.79 -17.57
C ILE A 324 -8.32 17.17 -17.84
N SER A 325 -7.49 18.22 -17.85
CA SER A 325 -7.99 19.59 -18.03
C SER A 325 -8.51 19.86 -19.45
N LYS A 326 -8.00 19.13 -20.45
CA LYS A 326 -8.43 19.23 -21.85
C LYS A 326 -9.53 18.22 -22.22
N ASN A 327 -9.76 17.19 -21.42
CA ASN A 327 -10.74 16.17 -21.70
C ASN A 327 -12.13 16.60 -21.19
N PRO A 328 -13.11 16.90 -22.07
CA PRO A 328 -14.43 17.38 -21.66
C PRO A 328 -15.23 16.32 -20.88
N TYR A 329 -14.85 15.04 -20.98
CA TYR A 329 -15.46 13.91 -20.28
C TYR A 329 -14.75 13.55 -18.98
N ALA A 330 -13.68 14.27 -18.61
CA ALA A 330 -12.90 13.97 -17.42
C ALA A 330 -13.45 14.54 -16.11
N ARG A 331 -14.55 15.30 -16.14
CA ARG A 331 -15.13 15.91 -14.92
C ARG A 331 -15.47 14.86 -13.86
N ASP A 332 -15.92 13.68 -14.28
CA ASP A 332 -16.28 12.59 -13.35
C ASP A 332 -15.04 11.85 -12.81
N LEU A 333 -13.85 12.08 -13.39
CA LEU A 333 -12.58 11.48 -12.96
C LEU A 333 -11.98 12.20 -11.75
N VAL A 334 -12.33 13.47 -11.52
CA VAL A 334 -11.78 14.27 -10.42
C VAL A 334 -12.91 14.92 -9.63
N VAL A 335 -13.00 14.57 -8.34
CA VAL A 335 -14.02 15.08 -7.41
C VAL A 335 -13.32 15.80 -6.27
N ASN A 336 -13.73 17.05 -6.02
CA ASN A 336 -13.14 17.90 -4.98
C ASN A 336 -11.60 18.02 -5.07
N GLY A 337 -11.05 17.95 -6.30
CA GLY A 337 -9.60 18.02 -6.52
C GLY A 337 -8.86 16.69 -6.34
N HIS A 338 -9.55 15.60 -5.98
CA HIS A 338 -8.99 14.26 -5.85
C HIS A 338 -9.42 13.35 -7.00
N TYR A 339 -8.56 12.43 -7.41
CA TYR A 339 -8.89 11.48 -8.45
C TYR A 339 -9.80 10.38 -7.91
N ASN A 340 -10.88 10.07 -8.63
CA ASN A 340 -11.87 9.11 -8.21
C ASN A 340 -11.53 7.70 -8.70
N PHE A 341 -10.75 6.94 -7.92
CA PHE A 341 -10.34 5.59 -8.34
C PHE A 341 -11.48 4.58 -8.47
N LYS A 342 -12.68 4.88 -7.94
CA LYS A 342 -13.87 4.04 -8.12
C LYS A 342 -14.20 3.84 -9.60
N ILE A 343 -14.05 4.87 -10.43
CA ILE A 343 -14.33 4.77 -11.86
C ILE A 343 -13.42 3.76 -12.56
N ASN A 344 -12.19 3.58 -12.09
CA ASN A 344 -11.25 2.59 -12.61
C ASN A 344 -11.69 1.18 -12.21
N LEU A 345 -12.10 0.97 -10.96
CA LEU A 345 -12.69 -0.30 -10.52
C LEU A 345 -13.91 -0.67 -11.38
N ASP A 346 -14.82 0.29 -11.60
CA ASP A 346 -16.00 0.11 -12.44
C ASP A 346 -15.64 -0.21 -13.90
N THR A 347 -14.67 0.52 -14.46
CA THR A 347 -14.23 0.38 -15.86
C THR A 347 -13.55 -0.97 -16.09
N PHE A 348 -12.65 -1.41 -15.19
CA PHE A 348 -12.00 -2.71 -15.33
C PHE A 348 -13.01 -3.86 -15.29
N TRP A 349 -13.98 -3.80 -14.38
CA TRP A 349 -15.07 -4.76 -14.35
C TRP A 349 -15.90 -4.76 -15.64
N ASN A 350 -16.11 -3.60 -16.27
CA ASN A 350 -16.86 -3.51 -17.53
C ASN A 350 -16.05 -4.01 -18.75
N ILE A 351 -14.74 -3.79 -18.79
CA ILE A 351 -13.87 -4.26 -19.89
C ILE A 351 -13.68 -5.78 -19.80
N TYR A 352 -13.44 -6.31 -18.60
CA TYR A 352 -13.18 -7.72 -18.37
C TYR A 352 -14.43 -8.50 -17.95
N TYR A 353 -15.61 -7.91 -18.19
CA TYR A 353 -16.96 -8.37 -17.83
C TYR A 353 -17.31 -9.79 -18.28
N SER A 354 -16.56 -10.37 -19.22
CA SER A 354 -16.88 -11.66 -19.83
C SER A 354 -16.65 -12.87 -18.91
N GLN A 355 -15.65 -12.87 -18.00
CA GLN A 355 -15.43 -13.78 -16.83
C GLN A 355 -14.20 -13.24 -16.06
N PRO A 356 -14.26 -12.95 -14.74
CA PRO A 356 -14.40 -13.94 -13.65
C PRO A 356 -15.31 -13.52 -12.46
N THR A 357 -15.43 -14.36 -11.41
CA THR A 357 -15.95 -13.97 -10.07
C THR A 357 -14.99 -13.00 -9.36
N SER A 358 -15.44 -12.37 -8.26
CA SER A 358 -14.61 -11.43 -7.45
C SER A 358 -13.26 -12.00 -7.00
N ASP A 359 -13.12 -13.32 -6.99
CA ASP A 359 -11.98 -14.05 -6.40
C ASP A 359 -10.71 -13.97 -7.26
N TYR A 360 -10.82 -13.44 -8.48
CA TYR A 360 -9.75 -13.38 -9.47
C TYR A 360 -9.23 -11.97 -9.72
N ILE A 361 -9.71 -10.98 -8.95
CA ILE A 361 -9.21 -9.61 -9.03
C ILE A 361 -8.69 -9.17 -7.67
N ASN A 362 -7.40 -8.88 -7.62
CA ASN A 362 -6.76 -8.31 -6.43
C ASN A 362 -6.52 -6.82 -6.63
N TYR A 363 -6.74 -6.05 -5.57
CA TYR A 363 -6.60 -4.60 -5.58
C TYR A 363 -5.60 -4.15 -4.53
N SER A 364 -4.80 -3.15 -4.89
CA SER A 364 -3.91 -2.49 -3.95
C SER A 364 -3.81 -1.02 -4.24
N VAL A 365 -3.64 -0.26 -3.19
CA VAL A 365 -3.43 1.18 -3.25
C VAL A 365 -1.96 1.44 -3.01
N ILE A 366 -1.34 2.15 -3.93
CA ILE A 366 0.06 2.51 -3.86
C ILE A 366 0.14 4.02 -3.63
N TRP A 367 0.76 4.45 -2.54
CA TRP A 367 1.08 5.84 -2.28
C TRP A 367 2.52 6.09 -2.74
N ASN A 368 2.67 6.59 -3.97
CA ASN A 368 3.94 6.92 -4.61
C ASN A 368 4.33 8.35 -4.28
N ASN A 369 5.30 8.55 -3.37
CA ASN A 369 5.67 9.89 -2.89
C ASN A 369 4.43 10.73 -2.50
N ASN A 370 3.52 10.14 -1.70
CA ASN A 370 2.20 10.70 -1.32
C ASN A 370 1.13 10.81 -2.43
N ILE A 371 1.44 10.48 -3.69
CA ILE A 371 0.44 10.45 -4.77
C ILE A 371 -0.26 9.08 -4.81
N PRO A 372 -1.60 9.00 -4.71
CA PRO A 372 -2.31 7.74 -4.76
C PRO A 372 -2.27 7.11 -6.16
N GLY A 373 -2.23 5.78 -6.19
CA GLY A 373 -2.47 4.98 -7.38
C GLY A 373 -3.19 3.68 -7.05
N LEU A 374 -3.94 3.16 -8.02
CA LEU A 374 -4.67 1.89 -7.92
C LEU A 374 -3.98 0.84 -8.79
N SER A 375 -3.41 -0.17 -8.14
CA SER A 375 -2.88 -1.39 -8.74
C SER A 375 -3.97 -2.46 -8.75
N THR A 376 -4.20 -3.08 -9.90
CA THR A 376 -5.15 -4.19 -10.05
C THR A 376 -4.46 -5.36 -10.73
N HIS A 377 -4.65 -6.55 -10.17
CA HIS A 377 -4.17 -7.79 -10.77
C HIS A 377 -5.38 -8.66 -11.12
N ILE A 378 -5.52 -8.96 -12.40
CA ILE A 378 -6.63 -9.72 -12.96
C ILE A 378 -6.11 -11.06 -13.44
N TYR A 379 -6.55 -12.10 -12.76
CA TYR A 379 -6.39 -13.47 -13.21
C TYR A 379 -7.57 -13.81 -14.10
N THR A 380 -7.31 -14.31 -15.29
CA THR A 380 -8.30 -14.57 -16.33
C THR A 380 -8.46 -16.08 -16.46
N PRO A 381 -9.50 -16.68 -15.84
CA PRO A 381 -9.73 -18.10 -15.99
C PRO A 381 -9.90 -18.46 -17.46
N HIS A 382 -9.31 -19.58 -17.87
CA HIS A 382 -9.43 -20.11 -19.23
C HIS A 382 -8.82 -19.23 -20.34
N LYS A 383 -7.91 -18.31 -19.98
CA LYS A 383 -7.07 -17.58 -20.93
C LYS A 383 -5.59 -17.79 -20.64
N ASP A 384 -4.78 -17.68 -21.69
CA ASP A 384 -3.33 -17.85 -21.60
C ASP A 384 -2.61 -16.63 -21.02
N ASN A 385 -3.30 -15.51 -20.78
CA ASN A 385 -2.69 -14.24 -20.36
C ASN A 385 -3.39 -13.61 -19.15
N HIS A 386 -2.61 -13.24 -18.13
CA HIS A 386 -3.02 -12.43 -17.00
C HIS A 386 -2.71 -10.94 -17.22
N ILE A 387 -3.29 -10.08 -16.38
CA ILE A 387 -3.24 -8.62 -16.58
C ILE A 387 -2.86 -7.93 -15.28
N LEU A 388 -1.82 -7.10 -15.34
CA LEU A 388 -1.52 -6.10 -14.31
C LEU A 388 -1.94 -4.73 -14.82
N THR A 389 -2.61 -3.94 -13.99
CA THR A 389 -2.90 -2.54 -14.27
C THR A 389 -2.46 -1.66 -13.12
N PHE A 390 -2.01 -0.45 -13.44
CA PHE A 390 -1.71 0.58 -12.47
C PHE A 390 -2.27 1.91 -12.98
N ASN A 391 -2.96 2.64 -12.12
CA ASN A 391 -3.53 3.94 -12.46
C ASN A 391 -3.10 4.97 -11.43
N SER A 392 -2.85 6.20 -11.86
CA SER A 392 -2.48 7.32 -10.99
C SER A 392 -2.92 8.64 -11.63
N TYR A 393 -2.82 9.73 -10.87
CA TYR A 393 -3.11 11.07 -11.34
C TYR A 393 -2.15 12.06 -10.70
N ASP A 394 -1.49 12.91 -11.50
CA ASP A 394 -0.51 13.88 -11.00
C ASP A 394 -1.08 15.30 -10.81
N GLY A 395 -2.40 15.47 -10.90
CA GLY A 395 -3.03 16.79 -10.90
C GLY A 395 -3.19 17.41 -12.30
N THR A 396 -2.66 16.78 -13.35
CA THR A 396 -2.78 17.22 -14.75
C THR A 396 -3.18 16.07 -15.68
N TYR A 397 -2.42 14.98 -15.63
CA TYR A 397 -2.63 13.78 -16.43
C TYR A 397 -3.08 12.63 -15.55
N SER A 398 -4.16 11.96 -15.96
CA SER A 398 -4.37 10.58 -15.51
C SER A 398 -3.42 9.67 -16.27
N PHE A 399 -2.88 8.70 -15.54
CA PHE A 399 -1.91 7.73 -16.03
C PHE A 399 -2.50 6.34 -15.88
N THR A 400 -2.39 5.54 -16.93
CA THR A 400 -2.78 4.13 -16.94
C THR A 400 -1.64 3.32 -17.53
N TYR A 401 -1.20 2.29 -16.81
CA TYR A 401 -0.23 1.32 -17.28
C TYR A 401 -0.86 -0.06 -17.22
N ILE A 402 -0.85 -0.80 -18.34
CA ILE A 402 -1.37 -2.15 -18.46
C ILE A 402 -0.25 -3.08 -18.97
N ILE A 403 -0.09 -4.23 -18.31
CA ILE A 403 0.81 -5.31 -18.75
C ILE A 403 -0.03 -6.55 -18.97
N PHE A 404 0.02 -7.08 -20.18
CA PHE A 404 -0.49 -8.42 -20.52
C PHE A 404 0.68 -9.39 -20.52
N TYR A 405 0.59 -10.45 -19.73
CA TYR A 405 1.68 -11.42 -19.60
C TYR A 405 1.14 -12.85 -19.55
N PRO A 406 1.92 -13.86 -19.98
CA PRO A 406 1.47 -15.24 -19.99
C PRO A 406 1.16 -15.78 -18.58
N SER A 407 0.09 -16.56 -18.44
CA SER A 407 -0.37 -17.12 -17.15
C SER A 407 0.62 -18.10 -16.52
N PHE A 408 1.54 -18.64 -17.32
CA PHE A 408 2.59 -19.55 -16.88
C PHE A 408 3.89 -18.86 -16.41
N LEU A 409 3.94 -17.52 -16.41
CA LEU A 409 5.12 -16.78 -15.95
C LEU A 409 5.45 -17.11 -14.49
N HIS A 410 6.73 -17.27 -14.17
CA HIS A 410 7.15 -17.60 -12.80
C HIS A 410 6.84 -16.46 -11.82
N ALA A 411 6.52 -16.82 -10.57
CA ALA A 411 6.10 -15.84 -9.55
C ALA A 411 7.13 -14.72 -9.31
N GLU A 412 8.43 -15.03 -9.36
CA GLU A 412 9.50 -14.05 -9.23
C GLU A 412 9.49 -13.03 -10.38
N GLU A 413 9.20 -13.47 -11.60
CA GLU A 413 9.09 -12.60 -12.77
C GLU A 413 7.82 -11.74 -12.68
N VAL A 414 6.70 -12.31 -12.22
CA VAL A 414 5.47 -11.55 -11.95
C VAL A 414 5.73 -10.47 -10.89
N GLN A 415 6.51 -10.77 -9.84
CA GLN A 415 6.86 -9.80 -8.83
C GLN A 415 7.74 -8.66 -9.39
N LYS A 416 8.68 -8.97 -10.31
CA LYS A 416 9.46 -7.94 -11.03
C LYS A 416 8.56 -7.04 -11.87
N LEU A 417 7.59 -7.61 -12.59
CA LEU A 417 6.61 -6.83 -13.36
C LEU A 417 5.76 -5.94 -12.44
N ARG A 418 5.31 -6.46 -11.29
CA ARG A 418 4.55 -5.72 -10.29
C ARG A 418 5.35 -4.56 -9.70
N ASN A 419 6.58 -4.80 -9.23
CA ASN A 419 7.45 -3.77 -8.69
C ASN A 419 7.76 -2.67 -9.72
N MET A 420 7.79 -3.03 -11.01
CA MET A 420 8.02 -2.09 -12.10
C MET A 420 6.78 -1.26 -12.48
N ILE A 421 5.60 -1.89 -12.61
CA ILE A 421 4.38 -1.22 -13.08
C ILE A 421 3.85 -0.21 -12.06
N GLU A 422 4.11 -0.43 -10.78
CA GLU A 422 3.63 0.40 -9.68
C GLU A 422 4.55 1.62 -9.41
N PHE A 423 5.66 1.76 -10.14
CA PHE A 423 6.49 2.97 -10.10
C PHE A 423 5.78 4.12 -10.81
N PHE A 424 5.72 5.27 -10.14
CA PHE A 424 5.12 6.48 -10.69
C PHE A 424 5.78 7.73 -10.10
N GLU A 425 6.20 8.63 -10.96
CA GLU A 425 6.70 9.96 -10.60
C GLU A 425 6.24 10.97 -11.65
N SER A 426 6.08 12.24 -11.29
CA SER A 426 5.66 13.27 -12.25
C SER A 426 6.38 14.59 -12.02
N THR A 427 6.78 15.22 -13.12
CA THR A 427 7.35 16.57 -13.13
C THR A 427 6.31 17.66 -13.44
N ASN A 428 5.05 17.29 -13.72
CA ASN A 428 4.04 18.25 -14.19
C ASN A 428 3.52 19.17 -13.08
N ASN A 429 3.34 18.64 -11.88
CA ASN A 429 2.83 19.40 -10.74
C ASN A 429 3.55 18.99 -9.45
N PRO A 430 4.77 19.50 -9.20
CA PRO A 430 5.57 19.13 -8.03
C PRO A 430 4.90 19.40 -6.68
N ASN A 431 3.91 20.32 -6.65
CA ASN A 431 3.15 20.63 -5.45
C ASN A 431 1.98 19.67 -5.21
N PHE A 432 1.60 18.84 -6.19
CA PHE A 432 0.48 17.91 -6.04
C PHE A 432 0.76 16.87 -4.95
N LYS A 433 1.99 16.38 -4.86
CA LYS A 433 2.41 15.48 -3.77
C LYS A 433 2.41 16.12 -2.39
N LEU A 434 2.40 17.45 -2.28
CA LEU A 434 2.36 18.16 -1.00
C LEU A 434 0.94 18.33 -0.48
N LYS A 435 -0.07 17.95 -1.27
CA LYS A 435 -1.46 18.02 -0.87
C LYS A 435 -1.87 16.76 -0.14
N GLU A 436 -2.88 16.91 0.70
CA GLU A 436 -3.69 15.80 1.12
C GLU A 436 -4.37 15.14 -0.07
N HIS A 437 -4.48 13.82 -0.04
CA HIS A 437 -5.19 13.04 -1.05
C HIS A 437 -6.22 12.12 -0.42
N VAL A 438 -7.41 12.05 -1.02
CA VAL A 438 -8.45 11.09 -0.69
C VAL A 438 -8.61 10.13 -1.85
N LEU A 439 -8.55 8.83 -1.56
CA LEU A 439 -8.56 7.78 -2.60
C LEU A 439 -9.94 7.61 -3.26
N PHE A 440 -11.01 7.64 -2.45
CA PHE A 440 -12.39 7.48 -2.91
C PHE A 440 -13.25 8.66 -2.43
N PRO A 441 -13.23 9.81 -3.13
CA PRO A 441 -13.90 11.03 -2.72
C PRO A 441 -15.44 10.99 -2.82
N ASP A 442 -16.01 10.13 -3.68
CA ASP A 442 -17.46 10.02 -3.91
C ASP A 442 -18.19 9.04 -2.98
N THR A 443 -17.44 8.15 -2.35
CA THR A 443 -17.99 7.38 -1.24
C THR A 443 -18.15 8.35 -0.09
N ALA A 444 -19.40 8.64 0.28
CA ALA A 444 -19.73 9.36 1.50
C ALA A 444 -19.12 8.62 2.71
N PHE A 445 -17.84 8.85 2.97
CA PHE A 445 -17.15 8.43 4.16
C PHE A 445 -17.43 9.48 5.22
N THR A 446 -18.63 9.41 5.80
CA THR A 446 -19.03 10.17 6.99
C THR A 446 -18.34 9.63 8.24
N VAL A 447 -17.01 9.49 8.20
CA VAL A 447 -16.23 9.04 9.36
C VAL A 447 -15.01 9.91 9.66
N LEU A 448 -14.48 10.72 8.73
CA LEU A 448 -13.21 11.42 8.97
C LEU A 448 -13.30 12.86 9.48
N GLN A 449 -14.48 13.37 9.84
CA GLN A 449 -14.57 14.50 10.79
C GLN A 449 -14.12 14.14 12.22
N ARG A 450 -13.64 12.89 12.45
CA ARG A 450 -13.33 12.33 13.77
C ARG A 450 -11.85 12.33 14.15
N ILE A 451 -10.94 12.80 13.29
CA ILE A 451 -9.48 12.82 13.58
C ILE A 451 -8.94 14.25 13.76
N GLU A 452 -9.71 15.29 13.43
CA GLU A 452 -9.23 16.69 13.48
C GLU A 452 -9.87 17.56 14.59
N ASN A 453 -10.19 16.98 15.76
CA ASN A 453 -10.38 17.78 16.99
C ASN A 453 -9.86 17.07 18.23
#